data_AF-A0A2V1C5T0-F1
#
_entry.id   AF-A0A2V1C5T0-F1
#
_cell.length_a   1.000
_cell.length_b   1.000
_cell.length_c   1.000
_cell.angle_alpha   90.00
_cell.angle_beta   90.00
_cell.angle_gamma   90.00
#
_symmetry.space_group_name_H-M   'P 1'
#
loop_
_entity.id
_entity.type
_entity.pdbx_description
1 polymer ?
#
loop_
_entity_poly.entity_id
_entity_poly.type
_entity_poly.pdbx_seq_one_letter_code
_entity_poly.pdbx_strand_id
1 'polypeptide(L)'
;SVPWELKKFGPSEIFTERQSDRSDAAWMALAGPTKNAQGFIYIPNARELNLPPGSQKSDGSGELYGISMFHQIHCLAAIRHVFWQLMDGKLDPIEFEASDGDTTSPNYVPHDHGLWHIKHCFNYVRHGLQCAGDTTIEIPTLFNGHTVFLGWNTTHQCRNYETVWDYTLKHS
;
A
#
# COMPACT_ATOMS: atom_id res chain seq x y z
N SER A 1 10.00 12.57 15.15
CA SER A 1 10.21 12.22 13.72
C SER A 1 10.50 10.73 13.62
N VAL A 2 10.10 10.06 12.54
CA VAL A 2 10.38 8.63 12.33
C VAL A 2 11.87 8.45 12.00
N PRO A 3 12.63 7.60 12.72
CA PRO A 3 14.06 7.43 12.46
C PRO A 3 14.31 6.76 11.11
N TRP A 4 15.53 6.94 10.60
CA TRP A 4 16.01 6.23 9.41
C TRP A 4 16.71 4.93 9.81
N GLU A 5 16.67 3.94 8.94
CA GLU A 5 17.39 2.67 9.05
C GLU A 5 18.03 2.29 7.71
N LEU A 6 19.10 1.50 7.77
CA LEU A 6 19.68 0.88 6.58
C LEU A 6 19.04 -0.50 6.39
N LYS A 7 18.44 -0.73 5.21
CA LYS A 7 17.89 -2.04 4.85
C LYS A 7 18.51 -2.55 3.57
N LYS A 8 18.89 -3.83 3.60
CA LYS A 8 19.28 -4.55 2.39
C LYS A 8 18.06 -5.27 1.82
N PHE A 9 17.72 -4.99 0.57
CA PHE A 9 16.58 -5.65 -0.08
C PHE A 9 16.97 -7.04 -0.61
N GLY A 10 15.97 -7.92 -0.71
CA GLY A 10 16.15 -9.30 -1.12
C GLY A 10 14.82 -10.01 -1.39
N PRO A 11 14.88 -11.28 -1.80
CA PRO A 11 13.70 -12.08 -2.10
C PRO A 11 12.87 -12.35 -0.84
N SER A 12 11.57 -12.52 -1.02
CA SER A 12 10.65 -13.00 0.02
C SER A 12 9.56 -13.86 -0.59
N GLU A 13 9.71 -15.18 -0.46
CA GLU A 13 8.84 -16.18 -1.12
C GLU A 13 7.35 -15.91 -0.88
N ILE A 14 6.97 -15.64 0.38
CA ILE A 14 5.58 -15.38 0.79
C ILE A 14 4.92 -14.21 0.04
N PHE A 15 5.72 -13.23 -0.40
CA PHE A 15 5.24 -12.04 -1.13
C PHE A 15 5.37 -12.18 -2.64
N THR A 16 6.05 -13.21 -3.13
CA THR A 16 6.27 -13.48 -4.57
C THR A 16 5.59 -14.74 -5.09
N GLU A 17 5.08 -15.60 -4.20
CA GLU A 17 4.34 -16.81 -4.57
C GLU A 17 3.00 -16.48 -5.25
N ARG A 18 2.43 -17.48 -5.95
CA ARG A 18 1.08 -17.39 -6.51
C ARG A 18 0.06 -17.18 -5.38
N GLN A 19 -1.08 -16.58 -5.72
CA GLN A 19 -2.16 -16.35 -4.78
C GLN A 19 -2.55 -17.62 -4.00
N SER A 20 -2.63 -17.47 -2.68
CA SER A 20 -3.01 -18.50 -1.70
C SER A 20 -3.54 -17.79 -0.45
N ASP A 21 -4.34 -18.47 0.38
CA ASP A 21 -4.81 -17.91 1.66
C ASP A 21 -3.66 -17.41 2.54
N ARG A 22 -2.52 -18.13 2.49
CA ARG A 22 -1.30 -17.80 3.23
C ARG A 22 -0.66 -16.50 2.70
N SER A 23 -0.45 -16.39 1.39
CA SER A 23 0.15 -15.21 0.78
C SER A 23 -0.78 -14.00 0.91
N ASP A 24 -2.09 -14.19 0.74
CA ASP A 24 -3.07 -13.12 0.86
C ASP A 24 -3.15 -12.59 2.29
N ALA A 25 -3.14 -13.47 3.29
CA ALA A 25 -3.05 -13.05 4.69
C ALA A 25 -1.77 -12.26 4.99
N ALA A 26 -0.63 -12.66 4.40
CA ALA A 26 0.64 -11.94 4.58
C ALA A 26 0.58 -10.53 3.98
N TRP A 27 0.04 -10.38 2.77
CA TRP A 27 -0.15 -9.07 2.14
C TRP A 27 -1.12 -8.18 2.91
N MET A 28 -2.25 -8.74 3.37
CA MET A 28 -3.23 -8.00 4.17
C MET A 28 -2.66 -7.56 5.52
N ALA A 29 -1.75 -8.33 6.12
CA ALA A 29 -1.11 -7.96 7.38
C ALA A 29 -0.20 -6.72 7.22
N LEU A 30 0.38 -6.48 6.05
CA LEU A 30 1.27 -5.32 5.84
C LEU A 30 0.52 -3.98 5.78
N ALA A 31 -0.81 -3.99 5.54
CA ALA A 31 -1.64 -2.79 5.44
C ALA A 31 -1.89 -2.11 6.79
N GLY A 32 -1.49 -2.72 7.91
CA GLY A 32 -1.46 -2.05 9.21
C GLY A 32 -1.64 -3.00 10.39
N PRO A 33 -1.42 -2.50 11.61
CA PRO A 33 -1.36 -3.33 12.82
C PRO A 33 -2.71 -3.84 13.33
N THR A 34 -3.83 -3.21 12.96
CA THR A 34 -5.16 -3.56 13.45
C THR A 34 -6.04 -4.11 12.34
N LYS A 35 -6.87 -5.12 12.65
CA LYS A 35 -7.79 -5.71 11.67
C LYS A 35 -8.95 -4.80 11.28
N ASN A 36 -9.37 -3.92 12.19
CA ASN A 36 -10.58 -3.10 12.04
C ASN A 36 -10.27 -1.68 11.53
N ALA A 37 -9.00 -1.27 11.50
CA ALA A 37 -8.57 0.07 11.10
C ALA A 37 -7.14 0.01 10.51
N GLN A 38 -6.93 -0.84 9.50
CA GLN A 38 -5.63 -1.04 8.88
C GLN A 38 -5.01 0.27 8.40
N GLY A 39 -3.92 0.70 9.05
CA GLY A 39 -3.16 1.87 8.65
C GLY A 39 -3.80 3.22 9.02
N PHE A 40 -4.89 3.21 9.79
CA PHE A 40 -5.54 4.43 10.26
C PHE A 40 -5.16 4.76 11.71
N ILE A 41 -5.25 6.03 12.06
CA ILE A 41 -5.04 6.57 13.40
C ILE A 41 -6.13 7.59 13.74
N TYR A 42 -6.39 7.75 15.03
CA TYR A 42 -7.21 8.82 15.59
C TYR A 42 -6.33 9.91 16.17
N ILE A 43 -6.60 11.16 15.78
CA ILE A 43 -5.88 12.33 16.30
C ILE A 43 -6.87 13.16 17.15
N PRO A 44 -6.65 13.26 18.48
CA PRO A 44 -7.40 14.22 19.29
C PRO A 44 -6.96 15.64 18.91
N ASN A 45 -7.93 16.55 18.79
CA ASN A 45 -7.70 17.97 18.46
C ASN A 45 -6.95 18.22 17.14
N ALA A 46 -7.27 17.47 16.08
CA ALA A 46 -6.62 17.61 14.77
C ALA A 46 -6.62 19.04 14.22
N ARG A 47 -7.60 19.87 14.61
CA ARG A 47 -7.71 21.29 14.26
C ARG A 47 -6.63 22.16 14.85
N GLU A 48 -6.19 21.87 16.07
CA GLU A 48 -5.07 22.58 16.71
C GLU A 48 -3.75 22.31 15.99
N LEU A 49 -3.65 21.16 15.30
CA LEU A 49 -2.52 20.78 14.45
C LEU A 49 -2.62 21.33 13.02
N ASN A 50 -3.63 22.16 12.73
CA ASN A 50 -3.93 22.68 11.39
C ASN A 50 -4.15 21.59 10.34
N LEU A 51 -4.66 20.43 10.75
CA LEU A 51 -5.01 19.37 9.81
C LEU A 51 -6.37 19.67 9.16
N PRO A 52 -6.54 19.35 7.86
CA PRO A 52 -7.84 19.32 7.23
C PRO A 52 -8.81 18.37 7.96
N PRO A 53 -10.14 18.53 7.77
CA PRO A 53 -11.12 17.61 8.36
C PRO A 53 -10.82 16.14 8.07
N GLY A 54 -10.71 15.33 9.12
CA GLY A 54 -10.80 13.88 9.07
C GLY A 54 -12.22 13.39 9.35
N SER A 55 -12.41 12.08 9.44
CA SER A 55 -13.71 11.50 9.80
C SER A 55 -13.88 11.46 11.31
N GLN A 56 -14.88 12.17 11.84
CA GLN A 56 -15.11 12.26 13.27
C GLN A 56 -15.49 10.90 13.86
N LYS A 57 -14.83 10.49 14.95
CA LYS A 57 -15.24 9.33 15.74
C LYS A 57 -16.56 9.63 16.47
N SER A 58 -17.43 8.63 16.57
CA SER A 58 -18.79 8.77 17.13
C SER A 58 -18.81 9.27 18.59
N ASP A 59 -17.78 8.98 19.37
CA ASP A 59 -17.61 9.43 20.75
C ASP A 59 -16.99 10.83 20.88
N GLY A 60 -16.68 11.50 19.77
CA GLY A 60 -16.08 12.83 19.75
C GLY A 60 -14.58 12.88 20.10
N SER A 61 -13.95 11.73 20.42
CA SER A 61 -12.58 11.70 20.98
C SER A 61 -11.45 11.99 19.98
N GLY A 62 -11.74 12.03 18.68
CA GLY A 62 -10.76 12.35 17.66
C GLY A 62 -11.29 12.22 16.24
N GLU A 63 -10.48 12.66 15.28
CA GLU A 63 -10.72 12.54 13.85
C GLU A 63 -9.82 11.43 13.27
N LEU A 64 -10.37 10.59 12.38
CA LEU A 64 -9.70 9.47 11.71
C LEU A 64 -8.85 9.97 10.54
N TYR A 65 -7.60 9.52 10.46
CA TYR A 65 -6.67 9.79 9.37
C TYR A 65 -5.95 8.52 8.94
N GLY A 66 -5.58 8.42 7.66
CA GLY A 66 -4.78 7.32 7.12
C GLY A 66 -3.29 7.65 7.08
N ILE A 67 -2.45 6.68 7.43
CA ILE A 67 -1.01 6.78 7.22
C ILE A 67 -0.70 6.33 5.79
N SER A 68 -0.14 7.26 5.03
CA SER A 68 0.13 7.11 3.59
C SER A 68 0.91 5.84 3.23
N MET A 69 1.92 5.47 4.04
CA MET A 69 2.72 4.25 3.81
C MET A 69 1.85 2.98 3.77
N PHE A 70 0.92 2.84 4.72
CA PHE A 70 0.04 1.68 4.80
C PHE A 70 -0.97 1.63 3.66
N HIS A 71 -1.52 2.78 3.27
CA HIS A 71 -2.44 2.85 2.14
C HIS A 71 -1.74 2.51 0.81
N GLN A 72 -0.48 2.93 0.62
CA GLN A 72 0.31 2.52 -0.55
C GLN A 72 0.54 1.00 -0.59
N ILE A 73 0.80 0.37 0.56
CA ILE A 73 0.94 -1.09 0.65
C ILE A 73 -0.39 -1.81 0.37
N HIS A 74 -1.50 -1.30 0.90
CA HIS A 74 -2.84 -1.80 0.57
C HIS A 74 -3.12 -1.75 -0.93
N CYS A 75 -2.80 -0.62 -1.58
CA CYS A 75 -2.94 -0.48 -3.03
C CYS A 75 -2.10 -1.51 -3.81
N LEU A 76 -0.87 -1.77 -3.36
CA LEU A 76 -0.02 -2.81 -3.97
C LEU A 76 -0.62 -4.22 -3.80
N ALA A 77 -1.20 -4.51 -2.63
CA ALA A 77 -1.91 -5.77 -2.40
C ALA A 77 -3.15 -5.92 -3.30
N ALA A 78 -3.91 -4.85 -3.51
CA ALA A 78 -5.07 -4.84 -4.42
C ALA A 78 -4.66 -5.08 -5.88
N ILE A 79 -3.59 -4.43 -6.36
CA ILE A 79 -3.02 -4.66 -7.70
C ILE A 79 -2.59 -6.13 -7.84
N ARG A 80 -1.87 -6.67 -6.85
CA ARG A 80 -1.45 -8.08 -6.84
C ARG A 80 -2.67 -9.01 -6.92
N HIS A 81 -3.72 -8.74 -6.14
CA HIS A 81 -4.93 -9.57 -6.13
C HIS A 81 -5.55 -9.63 -7.52
N VAL A 82 -5.79 -8.48 -8.16
CA VAL A 82 -6.38 -8.43 -9.51
C VAL A 82 -5.47 -9.10 -10.55
N PHE A 83 -4.15 -8.90 -10.47
CA PHE A 83 -3.21 -9.60 -11.34
C PHE A 83 -3.39 -11.13 -11.28
N TRP A 84 -3.46 -11.72 -10.09
CA TRP A 84 -3.63 -13.16 -9.95
C TRP A 84 -5.04 -13.64 -10.35
N GLN A 85 -6.09 -12.87 -10.06
CA GLN A 85 -7.45 -13.24 -10.50
C GLN A 85 -7.55 -13.29 -12.03
N LEU A 86 -6.92 -12.34 -12.74
CA LEU A 86 -6.82 -12.35 -14.21
C LEU A 86 -5.99 -13.54 -14.71
N MET A 87 -4.81 -13.78 -14.12
CA MET A 87 -3.94 -14.90 -14.50
C MET A 87 -4.57 -16.28 -14.26
N ASP A 88 -5.45 -16.38 -13.26
CA ASP A 88 -6.19 -17.59 -12.94
C ASP A 88 -7.48 -17.75 -13.77
N GLY A 89 -7.85 -16.75 -14.58
CA GLY A 89 -9.12 -16.73 -15.31
C GLY A 89 -10.37 -16.66 -14.43
N LYS A 90 -10.22 -16.16 -13.19
CA LYS A 90 -11.31 -15.98 -12.22
C LYS A 90 -12.00 -14.63 -12.35
N LEU A 91 -11.33 -13.67 -13.00
CA LEU A 91 -11.86 -12.34 -13.29
C LEU A 91 -11.95 -12.18 -14.80
N ASP A 92 -13.16 -11.93 -15.31
CA ASP A 92 -13.35 -11.57 -16.71
C ASP A 92 -12.95 -10.09 -16.93
N PRO A 93 -12.03 -9.79 -17.86
CA PRO A 93 -11.57 -8.41 -18.06
C PRO A 93 -12.66 -7.44 -18.53
N ILE A 94 -13.62 -7.92 -19.32
CA ILE A 94 -14.70 -7.09 -19.88
C ILE A 94 -15.69 -6.75 -18.78
N GLU A 95 -16.09 -7.73 -17.99
CA GLU A 95 -16.97 -7.51 -16.83
C GLU A 95 -16.30 -6.63 -15.77
N PHE A 96 -15.01 -6.84 -15.52
CA PHE A 96 -14.25 -6.03 -14.58
C PHE A 96 -14.18 -4.56 -15.00
N GLU A 97 -13.95 -4.28 -16.29
CA GLU A 97 -13.95 -2.91 -16.80
C GLU A 97 -15.34 -2.26 -16.72
N ALA A 98 -16.41 -3.05 -16.92
CA ALA A 98 -17.78 -2.56 -16.80
C ALA A 98 -18.23 -2.32 -15.34
N SER A 99 -17.55 -2.90 -14.34
CA SER A 99 -17.97 -2.89 -12.93
C SER A 99 -18.01 -1.52 -12.28
N ASP A 100 -17.27 -0.54 -12.81
CA ASP A 100 -17.21 0.81 -12.24
C ASP A 100 -18.42 1.69 -12.59
N GLY A 101 -19.26 1.30 -13.54
CA GLY A 101 -20.34 2.17 -14.03
C GLY A 101 -19.83 3.50 -14.59
N ASP A 102 -20.57 4.59 -14.36
CA ASP A 102 -20.18 5.93 -14.83
C ASP A 102 -19.25 6.64 -13.84
N THR A 103 -17.93 6.48 -14.05
CA THR A 103 -16.90 7.13 -13.24
C THR A 103 -16.79 8.65 -13.46
N THR A 104 -17.53 9.22 -14.42
CA THR A 104 -17.54 10.67 -14.67
C THR A 104 -18.63 11.40 -13.88
N SER A 105 -19.56 10.65 -13.27
CA SER A 105 -20.61 11.18 -12.42
C SER A 105 -20.03 11.92 -11.21
N PRO A 106 -20.55 13.11 -10.84
CA PRO A 106 -20.13 13.82 -9.63
C PRO A 106 -20.54 13.08 -8.35
N ASN A 107 -21.47 12.11 -8.45
CA ASN A 107 -21.91 11.27 -7.34
C ASN A 107 -21.23 9.89 -7.35
N TYR A 108 -20.23 9.67 -8.22
CA TYR A 108 -19.51 8.42 -8.25
C TYR A 108 -18.81 8.18 -6.91
N VAL A 109 -19.13 7.04 -6.31
CA VAL A 109 -18.44 6.53 -5.13
C VAL A 109 -17.63 5.33 -5.58
N PRO A 110 -16.29 5.39 -5.49
CA PRO A 110 -15.45 4.25 -5.81
C PRO A 110 -15.89 3.00 -5.06
N HIS A 111 -16.01 1.89 -5.78
CA HIS A 111 -16.17 0.57 -5.19
C HIS A 111 -14.80 -0.03 -4.90
N ASP A 112 -14.70 -0.80 -3.81
CA ASP A 112 -13.44 -1.39 -3.35
C ASP A 112 -12.79 -2.36 -4.37
N HIS A 113 -13.53 -2.84 -5.38
CA HIS A 113 -13.10 -3.95 -6.25
C HIS A 113 -13.29 -3.65 -7.76
N GLY A 114 -13.38 -2.38 -8.16
CA GLY A 114 -13.51 -1.99 -9.57
C GLY A 114 -12.20 -1.61 -10.25
N LEU A 115 -12.20 -1.52 -11.60
CA LEU A 115 -11.02 -1.13 -12.37
C LEU A 115 -10.55 0.30 -12.06
N TRP A 116 -11.47 1.21 -11.72
CA TRP A 116 -11.15 2.56 -11.26
C TRP A 116 -10.31 2.52 -10.00
N HIS A 117 -10.66 1.65 -9.04
CA HIS A 117 -9.90 1.52 -7.80
C HIS A 117 -8.48 1.04 -8.08
N ILE A 118 -8.31 0.09 -9.01
CA ILE A 118 -6.97 -0.36 -9.43
C ILE A 118 -6.20 0.74 -10.17
N LYS A 119 -6.85 1.51 -11.05
CA LYS A 119 -6.23 2.68 -11.72
C LYS A 119 -5.76 3.73 -10.70
N HIS A 120 -6.56 3.99 -9.66
CA HIS A 120 -6.17 4.83 -8.54
C HIS A 120 -4.96 4.26 -7.80
N CYS A 121 -4.99 2.98 -7.45
CA CYS A 121 -3.90 2.27 -6.78
C CYS A 121 -2.57 2.42 -7.54
N PHE A 122 -2.57 2.19 -8.85
CA PHE A 122 -1.37 2.36 -9.69
C PHE A 122 -0.81 3.79 -9.59
N ASN A 123 -1.67 4.80 -9.72
CA ASN A 123 -1.24 6.19 -9.67
C ASN A 123 -0.75 6.60 -8.28
N TYR A 124 -1.41 6.11 -7.22
CA TYR A 124 -1.05 6.43 -5.85
C TYR A 124 0.29 5.80 -5.45
N VAL A 125 0.52 4.53 -5.78
CA VAL A 125 1.82 3.86 -5.57
C VAL A 125 2.92 4.57 -6.36
N ARG A 126 2.67 4.96 -7.61
CA ARG A 126 3.63 5.76 -8.40
C ARG A 126 4.01 7.06 -7.68
N HIS A 127 3.03 7.84 -7.23
CA HIS A 127 3.30 9.07 -6.47
C HIS A 127 4.06 8.80 -5.17
N GLY A 128 3.73 7.72 -4.48
CA GLY A 128 4.44 7.25 -3.29
C GLY A 128 5.92 7.01 -3.55
N LEU A 129 6.25 6.23 -4.58
CA LEU A 129 7.63 5.94 -5.00
C LEU A 129 8.39 7.22 -5.39
N GLN A 130 7.77 8.11 -6.16
CA GLN A 130 8.39 9.38 -6.56
C GLN A 130 8.60 10.35 -5.39
N CYS A 131 7.65 10.38 -4.44
CA CYS A 131 7.75 11.17 -3.22
C CYS A 131 8.85 10.65 -2.29
N ALA A 132 8.96 9.32 -2.15
CA ALA A 132 10.03 8.69 -1.38
C ALA A 132 11.41 8.95 -2.00
N GLY A 133 11.50 8.93 -3.34
CA GLY A 133 12.68 9.38 -4.08
C GLY A 133 13.95 8.62 -3.73
N ASP A 134 13.89 7.29 -3.69
CA ASP A 134 15.05 6.46 -3.36
C ASP A 134 16.18 6.63 -4.39
N THR A 135 17.30 7.20 -3.95
CA THR A 135 18.48 7.49 -4.77
C THR A 135 19.58 6.45 -4.64
N THR A 136 19.28 5.30 -4.04
CA THR A 136 20.22 4.19 -3.89
C THR A 136 20.72 3.70 -5.25
N ILE A 137 22.04 3.57 -5.40
CA ILE A 137 22.67 3.09 -6.64
C ILE A 137 22.63 1.55 -6.65
N GLU A 138 21.87 0.98 -7.57
CA GLU A 138 21.78 -0.47 -7.72
C GLU A 138 23.06 -1.09 -8.29
N ILE A 139 23.38 -2.28 -7.79
CA ILE A 139 24.49 -3.09 -8.29
C ILE A 139 24.00 -4.09 -9.36
N PRO A 140 24.73 -4.25 -10.47
CA PRO A 140 24.39 -5.23 -11.50
C PRO A 140 24.52 -6.65 -10.96
N THR A 141 23.56 -7.49 -11.32
CA THR A 141 23.57 -8.93 -11.07
C THR A 141 23.78 -9.66 -12.40
N LEU A 142 24.71 -10.64 -12.42
CA LEU A 142 24.91 -11.50 -13.58
C LEU A 142 23.97 -12.71 -13.49
N PHE A 143 23.10 -12.86 -14.47
CA PHE A 143 22.17 -13.98 -14.58
C PHE A 143 22.35 -14.68 -15.93
N ASN A 144 22.87 -15.91 -15.93
CA ASN A 144 23.18 -16.67 -17.15
C ASN A 144 24.01 -15.89 -18.19
N GLY A 145 24.98 -15.09 -17.73
CA GLY A 145 25.84 -14.27 -18.61
C GLY A 145 25.21 -12.94 -19.05
N HIS A 146 23.98 -12.62 -18.63
CA HIS A 146 23.33 -11.35 -18.89
C HIS A 146 23.34 -10.45 -17.65
N THR A 147 23.63 -9.16 -17.86
CA THR A 147 23.56 -8.15 -16.81
C THR A 147 22.11 -7.73 -16.59
N VAL A 148 21.63 -7.87 -15.35
CA VAL A 148 20.30 -7.42 -14.91
C VAL A 148 20.40 -6.60 -13.63
N PHE A 149 19.44 -5.72 -13.38
CA PHE A 149 19.33 -4.93 -12.16
C PHE A 149 18.08 -5.40 -11.40
N LEU A 150 18.30 -6.04 -10.26
CA LEU A 150 17.24 -6.64 -9.45
C LEU A 150 16.84 -5.75 -8.26
N GLY A 151 17.57 -4.66 -7.99
CA GLY A 151 17.51 -3.91 -6.73
C GLY A 151 18.01 -4.66 -5.49
N TRP A 152 18.08 -5.99 -5.53
CA TRP A 152 18.52 -6.82 -4.39
C TRP A 152 19.99 -6.66 -4.06
N ASN A 153 20.34 -7.04 -2.84
CA ASN A 153 21.71 -7.00 -2.32
C ASN A 153 22.31 -5.58 -2.28
N THR A 154 21.51 -4.55 -2.53
CA THR A 154 21.83 -3.14 -2.37
C THR A 154 21.28 -2.65 -1.04
N THR A 155 21.99 -1.75 -0.37
CA THR A 155 21.57 -1.17 0.91
C THR A 155 20.89 0.16 0.68
N HIS A 156 19.64 0.26 1.13
CA HIS A 156 18.77 1.42 1.02
C HIS A 156 18.68 2.16 2.36
N GLN A 157 18.38 3.46 2.32
CA GLN A 157 18.04 4.24 3.51
C GLN A 157 16.51 4.38 3.61
N CYS A 158 15.91 3.68 4.56
CA CYS A 158 14.46 3.61 4.72
C CYS A 158 14.01 4.32 6.00
N ARG A 159 12.78 4.82 6.05
CA ARG A 159 12.15 5.14 7.34
C ARG A 159 11.92 3.83 8.09
N ASN A 160 12.21 3.80 9.38
CA ASN A 160 12.06 2.60 10.18
C ASN A 160 10.59 2.17 10.24
N TYR A 161 10.30 1.01 9.62
CA TYR A 161 8.94 0.49 9.47
C TYR A 161 8.27 0.20 10.82
N GLU A 162 9.01 -0.42 11.74
CA GLU A 162 8.51 -0.79 13.08
C GLU A 162 8.07 0.45 13.89
N THR A 163 8.79 1.56 13.79
CA THR A 163 8.39 2.80 14.47
C THR A 163 7.07 3.33 13.92
N VAL A 164 6.84 3.24 12.60
CA VAL A 164 5.55 3.63 11.99
C VAL A 164 4.44 2.67 12.43
N TRP A 165 4.75 1.38 12.47
CA TRP A 165 3.84 0.33 12.93
C TRP A 165 3.40 0.54 14.39
N ASP A 166 4.35 0.66 15.31
CA ASP A 166 4.10 0.87 16.74
C ASP A 166 3.33 2.16 17.00
N TYR A 167 3.68 3.23 16.29
CA TYR A 167 2.94 4.48 16.36
C TYR A 167 1.49 4.27 15.94
N THR A 168 1.24 3.56 14.83
CA THR A 168 -0.11 3.29 14.34
C THR A 168 -0.90 2.43 15.32
N LEU A 169 -0.28 1.37 15.85
CA LEU A 169 -0.91 0.50 16.83
C LEU A 169 -1.35 1.26 18.09
N LYS A 170 -0.52 2.20 18.55
CA LYS A 170 -0.82 3.01 19.74
C LYS A 170 -1.97 4.01 19.53
N HIS A 171 -2.21 4.45 18.30
CA HIS A 171 -3.16 5.53 17.99
C HIS A 171 -4.35 5.06 17.13
N SER A 172 -4.51 3.76 16.92
CA SER A 172 -5.66 3.18 16.20
C SER A 172 -6.84 2.86 17.11
#